data_AF-A0A2G9CAS9-F1
#
_entry.id   AF-A0A2G9CAS9-F1
#
_cell.length_a   1.000
_cell.length_b   1.000
_cell.length_c   1.000
_cell.angle_alpha   90.00
_cell.angle_beta   90.00
_cell.angle_gamma   90.00
#
_symmetry.space_group_name_H-M   'P 1'
#
loop_
_entity.id
_entity.type
_entity.pdbx_description
1 polymer ?
#
loop_
_entity_poly.entity_id
_entity_poly.type
_entity_poly.pdbx_seq_one_letter_code
_entity_poly.pdbx_strand_id
1 'polypeptide(L)'
;MPVYLPSYFVALGLDETATEADVKAAYASRLKQLDRARDPLGFQDLRGHYEAAIAHLREGRGFLEIEFLGDEPETAPASAPAPAPAPAPASASSPSPQPDLEIDPARVAEAAYEAFLAAFWRLDARALAAAVGVLRDALASPALASLAAREAFERRVVGALLSRSLRRRSGLLLFAAIEAFRWSERVPLAPPGSDESGLHRWMDAALLLDERDRTVWLWLAEEPRPMLIGAAPLHRNFDWNSAVREICCQPGELGAWHALAAGEPVAPSPADAAPAPRLGDSPLPSRTTLREWLQWLMSPAFLLLVAPLLIAGLVMGLLWLRGEGREPENRLTCAARFAAAAQGHWKGLSIGQVEQLNRCAHEAPPPTCEDRGRLKRLNRLAAVLIGSQDGGPADVGYFFGKDEVVLDPEDGQWVATRGEPCGRAAWELYRTGGWLRLGHGPTAEAIVRRGAVCTEMAGSGRGGNASPTHGVASEWAADDWVFKLLSRTDAWQVATHPNGLEGIAPAPIKLDSLVSTDPKLTEARVESWEGKAPACVAAGG
;
A
#
# COMPACT_ATOMS: atom_id res chain seq x y z
N MET A 1 -4.05 33.97 -25.35
CA MET A 1 -3.63 33.71 -23.96
C MET A 1 -2.45 32.76 -24.05
N PRO A 2 -1.32 32.98 -23.35
CA PRO A 2 -0.18 32.07 -23.44
C PRO A 2 -0.50 30.77 -22.72
N VAL A 3 -0.49 29.65 -23.46
CA VAL A 3 -0.66 28.31 -22.91
C VAL A 3 0.70 27.82 -22.39
N TYR A 4 0.75 27.37 -21.14
CA TYR A 4 1.99 26.79 -20.60
C TYR A 4 2.17 25.37 -21.14
N LEU A 5 3.11 25.23 -22.08
CA LEU A 5 3.51 23.93 -22.60
C LEU A 5 4.55 23.29 -21.68
N PRO A 6 4.34 22.03 -21.25
CA PRO A 6 5.36 21.29 -20.53
C PRO A 6 6.67 21.24 -21.31
N SER A 7 7.80 21.27 -20.60
CA SER A 7 9.13 21.35 -21.20
C SER A 7 9.42 20.25 -22.23
N TYR A 8 8.80 19.07 -22.08
CA TYR A 8 8.94 17.95 -23.02
C TYR A 8 8.18 18.14 -24.34
N PHE A 9 7.09 18.93 -24.40
CA PHE A 9 6.46 19.32 -25.68
C PHE A 9 7.32 20.35 -26.40
N VAL A 10 7.82 21.34 -25.66
CA VAL A 10 8.76 22.36 -26.18
C VAL A 10 10.03 21.70 -26.71
N ALA A 11 10.57 20.73 -25.97
CA ALA A 11 11.74 19.96 -26.37
C ALA A 11 11.50 19.10 -27.61
N LEU A 12 10.26 18.74 -27.95
CA LEU A 12 9.92 18.07 -29.21
C LEU A 12 9.55 19.05 -30.33
N GLY A 13 9.34 20.33 -30.01
CA GLY A 13 8.87 21.35 -30.95
C GLY A 13 7.38 21.21 -31.29
N LEU A 14 6.59 20.80 -30.29
CA LEU A 14 5.16 20.56 -30.39
C LEU A 14 4.37 21.64 -29.66
N ASP A 15 3.15 21.91 -30.13
CA ASP A 15 2.20 22.83 -29.51
C ASP A 15 1.11 22.08 -28.71
N GLU A 16 0.20 22.84 -28.09
CA GLU A 16 -0.87 22.33 -27.23
C GLU A 16 -1.95 21.55 -27.98
N THR A 17 -1.94 21.58 -29.31
CA THR A 17 -2.87 20.83 -30.15
C THR A 17 -2.29 19.52 -30.66
N ALA A 18 -1.01 19.26 -30.36
CA ALA A 18 -0.30 18.08 -30.86
C ALA A 18 -0.94 16.77 -30.40
N THR A 19 -1.20 15.90 -31.36
CA THR A 19 -1.76 14.57 -31.14
C THR A 19 -0.66 13.54 -30.87
N GLU A 20 -1.05 12.32 -30.47
CA GLU A 20 -0.09 11.21 -30.30
C GLU A 20 0.67 10.91 -31.61
N ALA A 21 0.04 11.13 -32.77
CA ALA A 21 0.68 10.96 -34.07
C ALA A 21 1.78 12.02 -34.30
N ASP A 22 1.53 13.27 -33.89
CA ASP A 22 2.48 14.37 -34.02
C ASP A 22 3.70 14.17 -33.10
N VAL A 23 3.46 13.70 -31.86
CA VAL A 23 4.54 13.33 -30.93
C VAL A 23 5.45 12.26 -31.52
N LYS A 24 4.87 11.21 -32.13
CA LYS A 24 5.65 10.14 -32.78
C LYS A 24 6.41 10.64 -33.99
N ALA A 25 5.80 11.50 -34.81
CA ALA A 25 6.45 12.09 -35.97
C ALA A 25 7.62 13.00 -35.58
N ALA A 26 7.45 13.86 -34.58
CA ALA A 26 8.49 14.74 -34.07
C ALA A 26 9.68 13.97 -33.48
N TYR A 27 9.39 12.93 -32.67
CA TYR A 27 10.43 12.04 -32.13
C TYR A 27 11.20 11.34 -33.25
N ALA A 28 10.51 10.75 -34.24
CA ALA A 28 11.16 10.09 -35.36
C ALA A 28 12.02 11.04 -36.21
N SER A 29 11.58 12.30 -36.38
CA SER A 29 12.35 13.34 -37.08
C SER A 29 13.64 13.68 -36.33
N ARG A 30 13.54 13.97 -35.02
CA ARG A 30 14.72 14.28 -34.19
C ARG A 30 15.68 13.10 -34.05
N LEU A 31 15.15 11.88 -33.99
CA LEU A 31 15.95 10.67 -33.91
C LEU A 31 16.83 10.45 -35.15
N LYS A 32 16.41 10.93 -36.33
CA LYS A 32 17.23 10.90 -37.56
C LYS A 32 18.34 11.95 -37.56
N GLN A 33 18.17 13.04 -36.83
CA GLN A 33 19.13 14.14 -36.75
C GLN A 33 20.24 13.86 -35.73
N LEU A 34 19.98 12.98 -34.76
CA LEU A 34 20.91 12.69 -33.67
C LEU A 34 21.87 11.54 -34.01
N ASP A 35 23.18 11.81 -33.95
CA ASP A 35 24.23 10.78 -34.08
C ASP A 35 24.40 10.06 -32.73
N ARG A 36 23.75 8.90 -32.59
CA ARG A 36 23.73 8.10 -31.35
C ARG A 36 25.11 7.71 -30.85
N ALA A 37 26.11 7.59 -31.74
CA ALA A 37 27.47 7.20 -31.35
C ALA A 37 28.24 8.38 -30.73
N ARG A 38 27.91 9.61 -31.12
CA ARG A 38 28.55 10.83 -30.62
C ARG A 38 27.83 11.46 -29.44
N ASP A 39 26.51 11.28 -29.34
CA ASP A 39 25.69 11.89 -28.28
C ASP A 39 24.71 10.88 -27.65
N PRO A 40 25.20 10.00 -26.76
CA PRO A 40 24.35 9.04 -26.07
C PRO A 40 23.41 9.70 -25.03
N LEU A 41 23.80 10.84 -24.46
CA LEU A 41 22.98 11.56 -23.49
C LEU A 41 21.80 12.24 -24.17
N GLY A 42 22.02 12.95 -25.28
CA GLY A 42 20.95 13.56 -26.07
C GLY A 42 19.93 12.54 -26.59
N PHE A 43 20.35 11.29 -26.83
CA PHE A 43 19.42 10.20 -27.17
C PHE A 43 18.54 9.78 -25.98
N GLN A 44 19.11 9.70 -24.77
CA GLN A 44 18.35 9.39 -23.56
C GLN A 44 17.37 10.51 -23.21
N ASP A 45 17.80 11.78 -23.29
CA ASP A 45 16.95 12.94 -23.02
C ASP A 45 15.79 13.02 -24.01
N LEU A 46 16.07 12.84 -25.30
CA LEU A 46 15.03 12.82 -26.34
C LEU A 46 14.00 11.71 -26.09
N ARG A 47 14.46 10.53 -25.64
CA ARG A 47 13.57 9.42 -25.28
C ARG A 47 12.72 9.76 -24.06
N GLY A 48 13.30 10.36 -23.02
CA GLY A 48 12.57 10.81 -21.83
C GLY A 48 11.47 11.82 -22.17
N HIS A 49 11.76 12.79 -23.04
CA HIS A 49 10.75 13.74 -23.51
C HIS A 49 9.61 13.08 -24.29
N TYR A 50 9.93 12.11 -25.15
CA TYR A 50 8.92 11.34 -25.88
C TYR A 50 8.01 10.54 -24.93
N GLU A 51 8.58 9.81 -23.98
CA GLU A 51 7.81 8.99 -23.02
C GLU A 51 6.90 9.88 -22.14
N ALA A 52 7.42 11.02 -21.66
CA ALA A 52 6.64 11.99 -20.91
C ALA A 52 5.50 12.61 -21.74
N ALA A 53 5.74 12.93 -23.02
CA ALA A 53 4.72 13.50 -23.90
C ALA A 53 3.58 12.51 -24.18
N ILE A 54 3.90 11.23 -24.43
CA ILE A 54 2.90 10.18 -24.65
C ILE A 54 2.08 9.92 -23.38
N ALA A 55 2.72 9.88 -22.21
CA ALA A 55 2.01 9.74 -20.94
C ALA A 55 1.03 10.89 -20.71
N HIS A 56 1.46 12.13 -20.95
CA HIS A 56 0.62 13.32 -20.81
C HIS A 56 -0.65 13.26 -21.68
N LEU A 57 -0.52 12.86 -22.95
CA LEU A 57 -1.67 12.73 -23.86
C LEU A 57 -2.62 11.60 -23.45
N ARG A 58 -2.10 10.48 -22.95
CA ARG A 58 -2.91 9.32 -22.51
C ARG A 58 -3.69 9.60 -21.23
N GLU A 59 -3.12 10.39 -20.33
CA GLU A 59 -3.77 10.77 -19.08
C GLU A 59 -4.85 11.85 -19.28
N GLY A 60 -4.94 12.45 -20.47
CA GLY A 60 -5.94 13.49 -20.77
C GLY A 60 -5.79 14.74 -19.90
N ARG A 61 -4.58 14.98 -19.36
CA ARG A 61 -4.30 16.21 -18.61
C ARG A 61 -4.32 17.37 -19.61
N GLY A 62 -5.38 18.19 -19.57
CA GLY A 62 -5.42 19.42 -20.36
C GLY A 62 -4.26 20.36 -20.01
N PHE A 63 -3.89 21.23 -20.94
CA PHE A 63 -2.91 22.27 -20.69
C PHE A 63 -3.53 23.34 -19.77
N LEU A 64 -2.79 23.74 -18.73
CA LEU A 64 -3.26 24.74 -17.78
C LEU A 64 -3.28 26.11 -18.45
N GLU A 65 -4.47 26.67 -18.63
CA GLU A 65 -4.65 28.10 -18.92
C GLU A 65 -4.42 28.89 -17.63
N ILE A 66 -3.41 29.76 -17.63
CA ILE A 66 -3.15 30.68 -16.51
C ILE A 66 -3.54 32.08 -16.97
N GLU A 67 -4.49 32.69 -16.27
CA GLU A 67 -4.90 34.08 -16.47
C GLU A 67 -3.81 35.00 -15.90
N PHE A 68 -2.87 35.41 -16.75
CA PHE A 68 -1.72 36.24 -16.36
C PHE A 68 -2.07 37.73 -16.46
N LEU A 69 -2.07 38.42 -15.31
CA LEU A 69 -2.06 39.88 -15.19
C LEU A 69 -0.62 40.39 -15.32
N GLY A 70 -0.25 40.88 -16.52
CA GLY A 70 0.79 41.89 -16.79
C GLY A 70 2.26 41.56 -16.49
N ASP A 71 3.08 41.39 -17.54
CA ASP A 71 4.09 42.38 -17.98
C ASP A 71 4.87 41.84 -19.21
N GLU A 72 4.93 42.65 -20.27
CA GLU A 72 5.79 42.55 -21.49
C GLU A 72 7.22 43.04 -21.12
N PRO A 73 8.36 42.76 -21.83
CA PRO A 73 8.62 42.31 -23.22
C PRO A 73 9.69 41.15 -23.27
N GLU A 74 10.27 40.64 -24.37
CA GLU A 74 10.98 41.24 -25.50
C GLU A 74 11.32 40.18 -26.58
N THR A 75 11.58 40.67 -27.79
CA THR A 75 11.42 40.05 -29.11
C THR A 75 12.54 39.09 -29.54
N ALA A 76 12.16 37.96 -30.15
CA ALA A 76 13.08 37.06 -30.89
C ALA A 76 13.14 37.43 -32.39
N PRO A 77 14.31 37.39 -33.06
CA PRO A 77 14.40 37.71 -34.49
C PRO A 77 14.13 36.50 -35.39
N ALA A 78 13.42 36.79 -36.48
CA ALA A 78 13.05 35.88 -37.57
C ALA A 78 14.26 35.41 -38.40
N SER A 79 14.28 34.13 -38.78
CA SER A 79 15.20 33.55 -39.76
C SER A 79 14.47 33.17 -41.05
N ALA A 80 15.12 33.50 -42.17
CA ALA A 80 14.65 33.45 -43.55
C ALA A 80 14.74 32.04 -44.20
N PRO A 81 14.20 31.84 -45.43
CA PRO A 81 13.86 30.52 -45.96
C PRO A 81 15.00 29.78 -46.69
N ALA A 82 14.91 28.45 -46.66
CA ALA A 82 15.86 27.48 -47.21
C ALA A 82 15.82 27.35 -48.76
N PRO A 83 16.95 27.00 -49.43
CA PRO A 83 17.01 26.77 -50.87
C PRO A 83 16.68 25.33 -51.30
N ALA A 84 16.21 25.21 -52.55
CA ALA A 84 15.76 23.98 -53.22
C ALA A 84 16.86 22.92 -53.48
N PRO A 85 16.54 21.61 -53.50
CA PRO A 85 17.50 20.55 -53.77
C PRO A 85 17.67 20.24 -55.27
N ALA A 86 18.92 19.91 -55.66
CA ALA A 86 19.33 19.40 -56.96
C ALA A 86 19.26 17.84 -57.00
N PRO A 87 19.26 17.20 -58.19
CA PRO A 87 18.77 15.84 -58.38
C PRO A 87 19.80 14.74 -58.08
N ALA A 88 19.28 13.59 -57.64
CA ALA A 88 20.02 12.37 -57.29
C ALA A 88 20.53 11.57 -58.51
N PRO A 89 21.69 10.88 -58.42
CA PRO A 89 22.07 9.85 -59.37
C PRO A 89 21.71 8.43 -58.88
N ALA A 90 21.15 7.69 -59.83
CA ALA A 90 21.22 6.24 -60.09
C ALA A 90 21.10 5.24 -58.92
N SER A 91 19.91 4.62 -58.88
CA SER A 91 19.55 3.42 -58.14
C SER A 91 20.53 2.25 -58.33
N ALA A 92 21.21 1.87 -57.25
CA ALA A 92 21.69 0.51 -57.07
C ALA A 92 20.53 -0.37 -56.60
N SER A 93 20.33 -1.50 -57.26
CA SER A 93 19.24 -2.44 -57.03
C SER A 93 19.25 -3.01 -55.62
N SER A 94 18.27 -2.61 -54.79
CA SER A 94 17.97 -3.29 -53.53
C SER A 94 17.41 -4.69 -53.81
N PRO A 95 17.84 -5.74 -53.10
CA PRO A 95 17.23 -7.06 -53.19
C PRO A 95 15.76 -6.99 -52.76
N SER A 96 14.89 -7.69 -53.51
CA SER A 96 13.45 -7.76 -53.24
C SER A 96 13.15 -8.13 -51.79
N PRO A 97 12.15 -7.50 -51.15
CA PRO A 97 11.72 -7.85 -49.80
C PRO A 97 11.15 -9.27 -49.84
N GLN A 98 11.78 -10.19 -49.12
CA GLN A 98 11.11 -11.41 -48.71
C GLN A 98 9.94 -11.00 -47.81
N PRO A 99 8.81 -11.74 -47.83
CA PRO A 99 7.71 -11.48 -46.92
C PRO A 99 8.24 -11.70 -45.50
N ASP A 100 8.47 -10.60 -44.77
CA ASP A 100 8.68 -10.62 -43.33
C ASP A 100 7.43 -11.27 -42.73
N LEU A 101 7.55 -12.55 -42.37
CA LEU A 101 6.58 -13.20 -41.49
C LEU A 101 6.62 -12.40 -40.19
N GLU A 102 5.64 -11.53 -40.01
CA GLU A 102 5.48 -10.70 -38.82
C GLU A 102 5.42 -11.62 -37.59
N ILE A 103 6.54 -11.74 -36.89
CA ILE A 103 6.68 -12.63 -35.75
C ILE A 103 5.94 -11.98 -34.58
N ASP A 104 4.85 -12.60 -34.14
CA ASP A 104 4.09 -12.14 -32.98
C ASP A 104 4.99 -12.05 -31.72
N PRO A 105 5.22 -10.86 -31.17
CA PRO A 105 6.09 -10.66 -30.02
C PRO A 105 5.59 -11.41 -28.77
N ALA A 106 4.28 -11.65 -28.63
CA ALA A 106 3.73 -12.39 -27.51
C ALA A 106 4.14 -13.87 -27.53
N ARG A 107 4.19 -14.47 -28.73
CA ARG A 107 4.64 -15.86 -28.90
C ARG A 107 6.13 -16.02 -28.64
N VAL A 108 6.94 -15.05 -29.04
CA VAL A 108 8.39 -15.04 -28.77
C VAL A 108 8.66 -14.89 -27.28
N ALA A 109 7.97 -13.95 -26.63
CA ALA A 109 8.04 -13.78 -25.19
C ALA A 109 7.64 -15.05 -24.43
N GLU A 110 6.62 -15.76 -24.90
CA GLU A 110 6.20 -17.03 -24.29
C GLU A 110 7.30 -18.10 -24.37
N ALA A 111 7.88 -18.30 -25.56
CA ALA A 111 8.95 -19.28 -25.71
C ALA A 111 10.18 -18.94 -24.83
N ALA A 112 10.52 -17.65 -24.72
CA ALA A 112 11.58 -17.18 -23.83
C ALA A 112 11.24 -17.39 -22.35
N TYR A 113 9.98 -17.13 -21.96
CA TYR A 113 9.49 -17.32 -20.60
C TYR A 113 9.51 -18.79 -20.17
N GLU A 114 9.09 -19.71 -21.04
CA GLU A 114 9.17 -21.16 -20.79
C GLU A 114 10.62 -21.64 -20.63
N ALA A 115 11.53 -21.15 -21.49
CA ALA A 115 12.96 -21.46 -21.37
C ALA A 115 13.56 -20.92 -20.06
N PHE A 116 13.19 -19.69 -19.68
CA PHE A 116 13.55 -19.09 -18.41
C PHE A 116 13.04 -19.93 -17.24
N LEU A 117 11.76 -20.30 -17.22
CA LEU A 117 11.16 -21.10 -16.14
C LEU A 117 11.86 -22.45 -16.00
N ALA A 118 12.15 -23.13 -17.10
CA ALA A 118 12.87 -24.40 -17.09
C ALA A 118 14.26 -24.29 -16.44
N ALA A 119 14.97 -23.17 -16.67
CA ALA A 119 16.25 -22.89 -16.00
C ALA A 119 16.05 -22.51 -14.52
N PHE A 120 15.09 -21.63 -14.24
CA PHE A 120 14.77 -21.14 -12.89
C PHE A 120 14.39 -22.27 -11.92
N TRP A 121 13.64 -23.28 -12.39
CA TRP A 121 13.26 -24.45 -11.59
C TRP A 121 14.44 -25.34 -11.17
N ARG A 122 15.57 -25.27 -11.87
CA ARG A 122 16.79 -26.03 -11.51
C ARG A 122 17.62 -25.36 -10.43
N LEU A 123 17.32 -24.11 -10.08
CA LEU A 123 18.05 -23.36 -9.07
C LEU A 123 17.67 -23.82 -7.65
N ASP A 124 18.61 -23.67 -6.72
CA ASP A 124 18.33 -23.71 -5.28
C ASP A 124 17.41 -22.52 -4.91
N ALA A 125 16.47 -22.74 -3.99
CA ALA A 125 15.47 -21.74 -3.62
C ALA A 125 16.08 -20.47 -3.00
N ARG A 126 17.33 -20.53 -2.56
CA ARG A 126 18.08 -19.43 -1.93
C ARG A 126 19.09 -18.78 -2.88
N ALA A 127 19.28 -19.31 -4.09
CA ALA A 127 20.30 -18.85 -5.03
C ALA A 127 19.88 -17.57 -5.78
N LEU A 128 19.66 -16.47 -5.04
CA LEU A 128 19.21 -15.18 -5.59
C LEU A 128 20.10 -14.70 -6.73
N ALA A 129 21.42 -14.68 -6.55
CA ALA A 129 22.35 -14.24 -7.59
C ALA A 129 22.25 -15.09 -8.88
N ALA A 130 22.03 -16.40 -8.74
CA ALA A 130 21.84 -17.29 -9.89
C ALA A 130 20.48 -17.04 -10.56
N ALA A 131 19.43 -16.78 -9.78
CA ALA A 131 18.11 -16.44 -10.30
C ALA A 131 18.12 -15.11 -11.08
N VAL A 132 18.83 -14.11 -10.56
CA VAL A 132 19.09 -12.84 -11.26
C VAL A 132 19.87 -13.09 -12.55
N GLY A 133 20.89 -13.95 -12.52
CA GLY A 133 21.67 -14.35 -13.69
C GLY A 133 20.79 -14.96 -14.79
N VAL A 134 20.01 -15.99 -14.44
CA VAL A 134 19.11 -16.68 -15.39
C VAL A 134 18.08 -15.71 -16.01
N LEU A 135 17.55 -14.77 -15.22
CA LEU A 135 16.62 -13.77 -15.72
C LEU A 135 17.30 -12.74 -16.64
N ARG A 136 18.52 -12.31 -16.32
CA ARG A 136 19.34 -11.43 -17.19
C ARG A 136 19.74 -12.12 -18.49
N ASP A 137 20.09 -13.40 -18.44
CA ASP A 137 20.41 -14.19 -19.63
C ASP A 137 19.20 -14.32 -20.56
N ALA A 138 18.00 -14.54 -19.99
CA ALA A 138 16.76 -14.51 -20.75
C ALA A 138 16.56 -13.15 -21.42
N LEU A 139 16.74 -12.04 -20.69
CA LEU A 139 16.61 -10.67 -21.19
C LEU A 139 17.68 -10.25 -22.22
N ALA A 140 18.81 -10.96 -22.26
CA ALA A 140 19.90 -10.78 -23.23
C ALA A 140 19.73 -11.66 -24.48
N SER A 141 18.76 -12.59 -24.48
CA SER A 141 18.48 -13.45 -25.63
C SER A 141 18.14 -12.60 -26.87
N PRO A 142 18.69 -12.94 -28.06
CA PRO A 142 18.32 -12.29 -29.32
C PRO A 142 16.81 -12.36 -29.61
N ALA A 143 16.11 -13.37 -29.08
CA ALA A 143 14.66 -13.49 -29.19
C ALA A 143 13.93 -12.31 -28.53
N LEU A 144 14.48 -11.74 -27.46
CA LEU A 144 13.95 -10.58 -26.77
C LEU A 144 14.64 -9.27 -27.20
N ALA A 145 15.17 -9.20 -28.42
CA ALA A 145 15.75 -7.96 -28.95
C ALA A 145 14.69 -6.88 -29.22
N SER A 146 13.44 -7.28 -29.54
CA SER A 146 12.35 -6.32 -29.74
C SER A 146 11.80 -5.83 -28.41
N LEU A 147 11.53 -4.53 -28.31
CA LEU A 147 10.95 -3.93 -27.10
C LEU A 147 9.61 -4.59 -26.74
N ALA A 148 8.74 -4.80 -27.74
CA ALA A 148 7.44 -5.43 -27.54
C ALA A 148 7.54 -6.86 -26.96
N ALA A 149 8.54 -7.66 -27.39
CA ALA A 149 8.76 -8.99 -26.83
C ALA A 149 9.28 -8.91 -25.38
N ARG A 150 10.14 -7.95 -25.05
CA ARG A 150 10.60 -7.72 -23.66
C ARG A 150 9.47 -7.32 -22.73
N GLU A 151 8.61 -6.40 -23.16
CA GLU A 151 7.44 -5.97 -22.39
C GLU A 151 6.43 -7.11 -22.20
N ALA A 152 6.23 -7.94 -23.23
CA ALA A 152 5.41 -9.14 -23.12
C ALA A 152 6.02 -10.17 -22.16
N PHE A 153 7.34 -10.36 -22.18
CA PHE A 153 8.06 -11.25 -21.26
C PHE A 153 7.94 -10.76 -19.80
N GLU A 154 8.14 -9.47 -19.56
CA GLU A 154 7.98 -8.87 -18.23
C GLU A 154 6.55 -9.06 -17.69
N ARG A 155 5.53 -8.82 -18.53
CA ARG A 155 4.13 -9.07 -18.16
C ARG A 155 3.87 -10.52 -17.75
N ARG A 156 4.56 -11.50 -18.35
CA ARG A 156 4.47 -12.91 -17.94
C ARG A 156 5.09 -13.15 -16.57
N VAL A 157 6.25 -12.56 -16.30
CA VAL A 157 6.89 -12.62 -14.96
C VAL A 157 5.97 -12.01 -13.90
N VAL A 158 5.40 -10.83 -14.16
CA VAL A 158 4.43 -10.19 -13.26
C VAL A 158 3.18 -11.07 -13.06
N GLY A 159 2.63 -11.63 -14.14
CA GLY A 159 1.50 -12.55 -14.07
C GLY A 159 1.79 -13.78 -13.21
N ALA A 160 3.00 -14.31 -13.24
CA ALA A 160 3.42 -15.43 -12.40
C ALA A 160 3.51 -15.08 -10.92
N LEU A 161 4.00 -13.87 -10.59
CA LEU A 161 4.02 -13.35 -9.23
C LEU A 161 2.60 -13.14 -8.70
N LEU A 162 1.74 -12.46 -9.47
CA LEU A 162 0.36 -12.16 -9.07
C LEU A 162 -0.51 -13.42 -8.92
N SER A 163 -0.35 -14.39 -9.82
CA SER A 163 -1.04 -15.68 -9.72
C SER A 163 -0.45 -16.62 -8.67
N ARG A 164 0.70 -16.28 -8.08
CA ARG A 164 1.49 -17.13 -7.16
C ARG A 164 1.72 -18.53 -7.71
N SER A 165 1.84 -18.67 -9.03
CA SER A 165 1.90 -19.97 -9.72
C SER A 165 3.18 -20.76 -9.37
N LEU A 166 4.25 -20.06 -8.98
CA LEU A 166 5.51 -20.66 -8.54
C LEU A 166 5.53 -21.02 -7.05
N ARG A 167 4.40 -20.83 -6.34
CA ARG A 167 4.22 -21.14 -4.93
C ARG A 167 5.35 -20.53 -4.10
N ARG A 168 6.12 -21.34 -3.38
CA ARG A 168 7.21 -20.89 -2.51
C ARG A 168 8.35 -20.18 -3.26
N ARG A 169 8.56 -20.49 -4.54
CA ARG A 169 9.60 -19.84 -5.35
C ARG A 169 9.21 -18.46 -5.86
N SER A 170 7.96 -18.01 -5.61
CA SER A 170 7.50 -16.69 -6.02
C SER A 170 8.29 -15.58 -5.30
N GLY A 171 8.72 -15.81 -4.05
CA GLY A 171 9.61 -14.89 -3.33
C GLY A 171 10.97 -14.72 -4.00
N LEU A 172 11.64 -15.83 -4.34
CA LEU A 172 12.90 -15.80 -5.10
C LEU A 172 12.74 -15.07 -6.44
N LEU A 173 11.64 -15.34 -7.15
CA LEU A 173 11.34 -14.64 -8.41
C LEU A 173 11.14 -13.14 -8.19
N LEU A 174 10.42 -12.73 -7.13
CA LEU A 174 10.18 -11.31 -6.83
C LEU A 174 11.50 -10.57 -6.65
N PHE A 175 12.37 -11.07 -5.77
CA PHE A 175 13.67 -10.44 -5.51
C PHE A 175 14.54 -10.42 -6.77
N ALA A 176 14.58 -11.52 -7.53
CA ALA A 176 15.35 -11.56 -8.77
C ALA A 176 14.80 -10.59 -9.84
N ALA A 177 13.47 -10.45 -9.92
CA ALA A 177 12.80 -9.56 -10.86
C ALA A 177 13.08 -8.10 -10.53
N ILE A 178 12.99 -7.70 -9.26
CA ILE A 178 13.32 -6.33 -8.82
C ILE A 178 14.71 -5.93 -9.31
N GLU A 179 15.71 -6.80 -9.16
CA GLU A 179 17.10 -6.53 -9.56
C GLU A 179 17.35 -6.65 -11.07
N ALA A 180 16.76 -7.62 -11.75
CA ALA A 180 17.00 -7.84 -13.18
C ALA A 180 16.28 -6.81 -14.05
N PHE A 181 15.06 -6.44 -13.66
CA PHE A 181 14.24 -5.45 -14.36
C PHE A 181 14.47 -4.02 -13.88
N ARG A 182 15.19 -3.80 -12.77
CA ARG A 182 15.39 -2.50 -12.11
C ARG A 182 14.07 -1.85 -11.69
N TRP A 183 13.15 -2.64 -11.13
CA TRP A 183 11.84 -2.12 -10.67
C TRP A 183 11.93 -1.12 -9.51
N SER A 184 13.09 -0.99 -8.87
CA SER A 184 13.35 0.11 -7.93
C SER A 184 13.38 1.49 -8.60
N GLU A 185 13.60 1.56 -9.92
CA GLU A 185 13.75 2.80 -10.68
C GLU A 185 12.58 3.02 -11.66
N ARG A 186 11.77 2.00 -11.90
CA ARG A 186 10.65 2.05 -12.86
C ARG A 186 9.47 1.21 -12.40
N VAL A 187 8.29 1.64 -12.80
CA VAL A 187 7.03 0.91 -12.54
C VAL A 187 7.02 -0.40 -13.36
N PRO A 188 6.71 -1.56 -12.75
CA PRO A 188 6.55 -2.83 -13.46
C PRO A 188 5.41 -2.78 -14.47
N LEU A 189 5.57 -3.49 -15.59
CA LEU A 189 4.52 -3.62 -16.58
C LEU A 189 3.52 -4.71 -16.17
N ALA A 190 2.41 -4.29 -15.58
CA ALA A 190 1.37 -5.19 -15.16
C ALA A 190 0.45 -5.61 -16.32
N PRO A 191 -0.10 -6.84 -16.33
CA PRO A 191 -1.16 -7.23 -17.25
C PRO A 191 -2.41 -6.35 -17.05
N PRO A 192 -3.15 -6.02 -18.12
CA PRO A 192 -4.38 -5.24 -18.00
C PRO A 192 -5.40 -5.97 -17.10
N GLY A 193 -5.97 -5.24 -16.14
CA GLY A 193 -6.97 -5.76 -15.20
C GLY A 193 -6.39 -6.59 -14.04
N SER A 194 -5.06 -6.58 -13.85
CA SER A 194 -4.40 -7.27 -12.75
C SER A 194 -4.35 -6.43 -11.46
N ASP A 195 -4.14 -7.07 -10.31
CA ASP A 195 -4.03 -6.40 -9.00
C ASP A 195 -2.67 -5.70 -8.85
N GLU A 196 -2.53 -4.54 -9.48
CA GLU A 196 -1.32 -3.71 -9.41
C GLU A 196 -0.99 -3.30 -7.97
N SER A 197 -2.00 -3.08 -7.14
CA SER A 197 -1.85 -2.74 -5.72
C SER A 197 -1.16 -3.87 -4.95
N GLY A 198 -1.50 -5.12 -5.24
CA GLY A 198 -0.84 -6.29 -4.68
C GLY A 198 0.66 -6.32 -4.99
N LEU A 199 1.03 -6.13 -6.26
CA LEU A 199 2.44 -6.12 -6.68
C LEU A 199 3.23 -4.98 -6.02
N HIS A 200 2.68 -3.76 -5.99
CA HIS A 200 3.34 -2.61 -5.37
C HIS A 200 3.57 -2.85 -3.88
N ARG A 201 2.57 -3.37 -3.15
CA ARG A 201 2.74 -3.72 -1.74
C ARG A 201 3.86 -4.73 -1.50
N TRP A 202 3.98 -5.76 -2.34
CA TRP A 202 5.07 -6.74 -2.20
C TRP A 202 6.43 -6.14 -2.54
N MET A 203 6.49 -5.26 -3.55
CA MET A 203 7.73 -4.57 -3.93
C MET A 203 8.19 -3.59 -2.85
N ASP A 204 7.30 -2.75 -2.33
CA ASP A 204 7.61 -1.80 -1.27
C ASP A 204 8.13 -2.55 -0.04
N ALA A 205 7.43 -3.62 0.36
CA ALA A 205 7.88 -4.47 1.45
C ALA A 205 9.26 -5.10 1.16
N ALA A 206 9.50 -5.62 -0.05
CA ALA A 206 10.77 -6.23 -0.44
C ALA A 206 11.94 -5.23 -0.50
N LEU A 207 11.70 -4.00 -0.93
CA LEU A 207 12.69 -2.92 -1.03
C LEU A 207 13.07 -2.34 0.34
N LEU A 208 12.16 -2.42 1.32
CA LEU A 208 12.42 -2.02 2.70
C LEU A 208 13.21 -3.06 3.51
N LEU A 209 13.32 -4.31 3.02
CA LEU A 209 14.10 -5.35 3.68
C LEU A 209 15.60 -5.06 3.57
N ASP A 210 16.29 -5.15 4.69
CA ASP A 210 17.75 -5.24 4.69
C ASP A 210 18.22 -6.59 4.11
N GLU A 211 19.53 -6.72 3.87
CA GLU A 211 20.11 -7.94 3.29
C GLU A 211 19.89 -9.18 4.18
N ARG A 212 19.82 -8.98 5.50
CA ARG A 212 19.65 -10.06 6.47
C ARG A 212 18.22 -10.59 6.43
N ASP A 213 17.22 -9.71 6.50
CA ASP A 213 15.81 -10.07 6.43
C ASP A 213 15.47 -10.68 5.08
N ARG A 214 16.03 -10.15 3.99
CA ARG A 214 15.90 -10.75 2.65
C ARG A 214 16.42 -12.18 2.63
N THR A 215 17.58 -12.42 3.24
CA THR A 215 18.15 -13.76 3.37
C THR A 215 17.21 -14.67 4.15
N VAL A 216 16.66 -14.21 5.28
CA VAL A 216 15.69 -15.00 6.05
C VAL A 216 14.45 -15.34 5.22
N TRP A 217 13.88 -14.40 4.47
CA TRP A 217 12.73 -14.67 3.60
C TRP A 217 13.02 -15.70 2.50
N LEU A 218 14.22 -15.68 1.93
CA LEU A 218 14.67 -16.71 0.98
C LEU A 218 14.83 -18.09 1.65
N TRP A 219 15.24 -18.14 2.92
CA TRP A 219 15.25 -19.38 3.69
C TRP A 219 13.84 -19.90 3.99
N LEU A 220 12.91 -19.01 4.32
CA LEU A 220 11.51 -19.36 4.60
C LEU A 220 10.73 -19.82 3.37
N ALA A 221 11.24 -19.54 2.17
CA ALA A 221 10.74 -20.11 0.92
C ALA A 221 11.00 -21.63 0.80
N GLU A 222 11.82 -22.23 1.65
CA GLU A 222 11.96 -23.69 1.71
C GLU A 222 10.86 -24.34 2.55
N GLU A 223 10.76 -25.67 2.46
CA GLU A 223 9.91 -26.46 3.35
C GLU A 223 10.38 -26.34 4.81
N PRO A 224 9.49 -26.07 5.77
CA PRO A 224 9.85 -26.02 7.18
C PRO A 224 10.42 -27.38 7.60
N ARG A 225 11.72 -27.42 7.87
CA ARG A 225 12.45 -28.63 8.30
C ARG A 225 13.27 -28.31 9.54
N PRO A 226 13.30 -29.20 10.55
CA PRO A 226 14.06 -28.98 11.77
C PRO A 226 15.54 -28.65 11.53
N MET A 227 16.16 -29.26 10.52
CA MET A 227 17.56 -29.03 10.17
C MET A 227 17.84 -27.62 9.64
N LEU A 228 16.83 -26.94 9.10
CA LEU A 228 17.00 -25.59 8.56
C LEU A 228 16.99 -24.53 9.66
N ILE A 229 16.35 -24.76 10.80
CA ILE A 229 16.29 -23.77 11.91
C ILE A 229 17.68 -23.50 12.48
N GLY A 230 18.50 -24.55 12.61
CA GLY A 230 19.86 -24.41 13.11
C GLY A 230 20.80 -23.69 12.14
N ALA A 231 20.43 -23.61 10.86
CA ALA A 231 21.22 -22.99 9.81
C ALA A 231 20.65 -21.63 9.33
N ALA A 232 19.36 -21.40 9.54
CA ALA A 232 18.69 -20.16 9.20
C ALA A 232 19.11 -19.05 10.18
N PRO A 233 19.48 -17.85 9.70
CA PRO A 233 19.91 -16.74 10.55
C PRO A 233 18.72 -16.04 11.23
N LEU A 234 17.73 -16.80 11.71
CA LEU A 234 16.55 -16.30 12.39
C LEU A 234 16.97 -15.46 13.59
N HIS A 235 16.53 -14.20 13.63
CA HIS A 235 16.76 -13.31 14.77
C HIS A 235 15.46 -12.86 15.38
N ARG A 236 15.54 -12.47 16.65
CA ARG A 236 14.38 -12.08 17.46
C ARG A 236 13.59 -10.90 16.89
N ASN A 237 14.24 -10.05 16.09
CA ASN A 237 13.61 -8.86 15.50
C ASN A 237 13.13 -9.07 14.06
N PHE A 238 13.04 -10.31 13.57
CA PHE A 238 12.59 -10.57 12.21
C PHE A 238 11.10 -10.22 12.06
N ASP A 239 10.76 -9.39 11.08
CA ASP A 239 9.38 -8.97 10.84
C ASP A 239 8.56 -10.06 10.14
N TRP A 240 7.94 -10.92 10.95
CA TRP A 240 7.01 -11.96 10.50
C TRP A 240 5.74 -11.42 9.83
N ASN A 241 5.46 -10.11 9.93
CA ASN A 241 4.27 -9.47 9.39
C ASN A 241 4.50 -8.75 8.06
N SER A 242 5.71 -8.79 7.51
CA SER A 242 6.01 -8.23 6.19
C SER A 242 5.07 -8.77 5.11
N ALA A 243 4.62 -7.92 4.19
CA ALA A 243 3.78 -8.34 3.06
C ALA A 243 4.47 -9.39 2.17
N VAL A 244 5.80 -9.50 2.23
CA VAL A 244 6.60 -10.56 1.60
C VAL A 244 6.15 -11.96 2.04
N ARG A 245 5.57 -12.11 3.24
CA ARG A 245 5.04 -13.39 3.71
C ARG A 245 3.98 -13.97 2.79
N GLU A 246 3.19 -13.12 2.14
CA GLU A 246 2.10 -13.57 1.28
C GLU A 246 2.59 -14.21 -0.02
N ILE A 247 3.78 -13.83 -0.46
CA ILE A 247 4.39 -14.36 -1.69
C ILE A 247 5.40 -15.49 -1.40
N CYS A 248 6.05 -15.47 -0.24
CA CYS A 248 7.03 -16.48 0.14
C CYS A 248 6.42 -17.72 0.79
N CYS A 249 5.30 -17.58 1.51
CA CYS A 249 4.74 -18.66 2.35
C CYS A 249 3.28 -18.97 1.98
N GLN A 250 2.89 -20.23 2.09
CA GLN A 250 1.48 -20.61 2.04
C GLN A 250 0.79 -20.40 3.40
N PRO A 251 -0.55 -20.28 3.43
CA PRO A 251 -1.30 -20.24 4.68
C PRO A 251 -0.90 -21.39 5.62
N GLY A 252 -0.53 -21.05 6.86
CA GLY A 252 -0.12 -22.01 7.90
C GLY A 252 1.37 -22.35 7.95
N GLU A 253 2.14 -22.11 6.89
CA GLU A 253 3.59 -22.44 6.87
C GLU A 253 4.40 -21.55 7.80
N LEU A 254 4.03 -20.27 7.92
CA LEU A 254 4.67 -19.35 8.85
C LEU A 254 4.50 -19.81 10.31
N GLY A 255 3.32 -20.35 10.64
CA GLY A 255 3.04 -20.94 11.94
C GLY A 255 3.89 -22.19 12.20
N ALA A 256 4.11 -23.01 11.18
CA ALA A 256 5.01 -24.17 11.29
C ALA A 256 6.46 -23.74 11.52
N TRP A 257 6.95 -22.72 10.81
CA TRP A 257 8.26 -22.13 11.03
C TRP A 257 8.40 -21.50 12.43
N HIS A 258 7.35 -20.84 12.91
CA HIS A 258 7.31 -20.26 14.24
C HIS A 258 7.34 -21.34 15.34
N ALA A 259 6.51 -22.37 15.23
CA ALA A 259 6.50 -23.51 16.16
C ALA A 259 7.86 -24.21 16.20
N LEU A 260 8.46 -24.43 15.03
CA LEU A 260 9.81 -24.95 14.88
C LEU A 260 10.86 -24.06 15.58
N ALA A 261 10.83 -22.75 15.36
CA ALA A 261 11.74 -21.81 16.00
C ALA A 261 11.56 -21.72 17.52
N ALA A 262 10.33 -21.92 18.00
CA ALA A 262 9.98 -21.96 19.42
C ALA A 262 10.32 -23.30 20.11
N GLY A 263 10.73 -24.33 19.34
CA GLY A 263 10.97 -25.68 19.85
C GLY A 263 9.70 -26.44 20.22
N GLU A 264 8.55 -26.01 19.71
CA GLU A 264 7.27 -26.67 19.91
C GLU A 264 7.15 -27.91 19.01
N PRO A 265 6.48 -28.98 19.48
CA PRO A 265 6.19 -30.13 18.63
C PRO A 265 5.31 -29.68 17.46
N VAL A 266 5.85 -29.76 16.25
CA VAL A 266 5.11 -29.43 15.02
C VAL A 266 3.91 -30.37 14.92
N ALA A 267 2.70 -29.80 14.96
CA ALA A 267 1.51 -30.55 14.63
C ALA A 267 1.68 -31.13 13.22
N PRO A 268 1.40 -32.44 13.00
CA PRO A 268 1.60 -33.05 11.69
C PRO A 268 0.84 -32.25 10.64
N SER A 269 1.51 -31.97 9.52
CA SER A 269 0.88 -31.27 8.41
C SER A 269 -0.41 -32.01 8.03
N PRO A 270 -1.51 -31.33 7.67
CA PRO A 270 -2.71 -32.01 7.19
C PRO A 270 -2.44 -32.91 5.96
N ALA A 271 -1.29 -32.75 5.30
CA ALA A 271 -0.80 -33.65 4.26
C ALA A 271 -0.24 -34.99 4.78
N ASP A 272 0.24 -35.06 6.02
CA ASP A 272 0.86 -36.26 6.62
C ASP A 272 -0.16 -37.17 7.34
N ALA A 273 -1.36 -36.65 7.63
CA ALA A 273 -2.45 -37.43 8.23
C ALA A 273 -3.29 -38.21 7.21
N ALA A 274 -3.08 -37.97 5.91
CA ALA A 274 -3.73 -38.71 4.84
C ALA A 274 -2.70 -39.59 4.12
N PRO A 275 -2.95 -40.90 3.95
CA PRO A 275 -2.05 -41.75 3.18
C PRO A 275 -1.91 -41.20 1.76
N ALA A 276 -0.68 -41.14 1.25
CA ALA A 276 -0.40 -40.73 -0.12
C ALA A 276 -1.31 -41.51 -1.08
N PRO A 277 -2.05 -40.84 -1.99
CA PRO A 277 -2.91 -41.51 -2.94
C PRO A 277 -2.05 -42.46 -3.77
N ARG A 278 -2.42 -43.75 -3.76
CA ARG A 278 -1.74 -44.76 -4.56
C ARG A 278 -1.85 -44.35 -6.02
N LEU A 279 -0.72 -44.34 -6.73
CA LEU A 279 -0.65 -44.14 -8.17
C LEU A 279 -1.40 -45.32 -8.84
N GLY A 280 -2.71 -45.16 -9.05
CA GLY A 280 -3.61 -46.24 -9.48
C GLY A 280 -5.05 -46.06 -9.00
N ASP A 281 -5.26 -45.36 -7.87
CA ASP A 281 -6.60 -44.99 -7.41
C ASP A 281 -6.92 -43.58 -7.90
N SER A 282 -7.30 -43.48 -9.17
CA SER A 282 -8.02 -42.31 -9.65
C SER A 282 -9.41 -42.32 -9.01
N PRO A 283 -9.82 -41.34 -8.18
CA PRO A 283 -11.20 -40.91 -8.24
C PRO A 283 -11.30 -40.24 -9.61
N LEU A 284 -11.77 -41.00 -10.61
CA LEU A 284 -12.36 -40.38 -11.77
C LEU A 284 -13.34 -39.33 -11.24
N PRO A 285 -13.21 -38.03 -11.57
CA PRO A 285 -14.38 -37.20 -11.58
C PRO A 285 -15.26 -37.87 -12.64
N SER A 286 -16.21 -38.69 -12.19
CA SER A 286 -17.32 -39.04 -13.05
C SER A 286 -17.84 -37.69 -13.51
N ARG A 287 -17.86 -37.51 -14.83
CA ARG A 287 -18.78 -36.56 -15.43
C ARG A 287 -20.15 -37.03 -14.98
N THR A 288 -20.54 -36.65 -13.77
CA THR A 288 -21.94 -36.56 -13.40
C THR A 288 -22.47 -35.60 -14.44
N THR A 289 -23.17 -36.17 -15.41
CA THR A 289 -23.77 -35.36 -16.46
C THR A 289 -24.59 -34.31 -15.74
N LEU A 290 -24.61 -33.07 -16.23
CA LEU A 290 -25.42 -31.97 -15.66
C LEU A 290 -26.85 -32.46 -15.29
N ARG A 291 -27.33 -33.46 -16.04
CA ARG A 291 -28.57 -34.22 -15.85
C ARG A 291 -28.66 -35.00 -14.53
N GLU A 292 -27.62 -35.69 -14.09
CA GLU A 292 -27.59 -36.40 -12.79
C GLU A 292 -27.52 -35.41 -11.63
N TRP A 293 -26.80 -34.30 -11.79
CA TRP A 293 -26.76 -33.21 -10.80
C TRP A 293 -28.14 -32.53 -10.68
N LEU A 294 -28.81 -32.29 -11.82
CA LEU A 294 -30.18 -31.79 -11.87
C LEU A 294 -31.20 -32.79 -11.30
N GLN A 295 -31.04 -34.10 -11.55
CA GLN A 295 -31.92 -35.13 -10.97
C GLN A 295 -31.74 -35.26 -9.46
N TRP A 296 -30.53 -35.11 -8.95
CA TRP A 296 -30.27 -35.10 -7.51
C TRP A 296 -30.83 -33.86 -6.82
N LEU A 297 -30.65 -32.68 -7.42
CA LEU A 297 -31.25 -31.40 -6.98
C LEU A 297 -32.79 -31.44 -6.97
N MET A 298 -33.39 -32.14 -7.94
CA MET A 298 -34.84 -32.29 -8.07
C MET A 298 -35.39 -33.48 -7.26
N SER A 299 -34.55 -34.21 -6.53
CA SER A 299 -35.04 -35.33 -5.73
C SER A 299 -35.89 -34.83 -4.55
N PRO A 300 -37.00 -35.50 -4.22
CA PRO A 300 -37.89 -35.06 -3.15
C PRO A 300 -37.18 -35.05 -1.78
N ALA A 301 -36.17 -35.91 -1.58
CA ALA A 301 -35.36 -35.92 -0.36
C ALA A 301 -34.47 -34.67 -0.24
N PHE A 302 -33.86 -34.20 -1.33
CA PHE A 302 -33.06 -32.98 -1.34
C PHE A 302 -33.91 -31.73 -1.13
N LEU A 303 -35.07 -31.66 -1.80
CA LEU A 303 -36.02 -30.55 -1.62
C LEU A 303 -36.58 -30.49 -0.20
N LEU A 304 -36.85 -31.62 0.46
CA LEU A 304 -37.32 -31.64 1.85
C LEU A 304 -36.26 -31.21 2.87
N LEU A 305 -34.97 -31.42 2.60
CA LEU A 305 -33.87 -31.05 3.52
C LEU A 305 -33.34 -29.64 3.27
N VAL A 306 -33.14 -29.26 2.01
CA VAL A 306 -32.39 -28.04 1.64
C VAL A 306 -33.31 -26.85 1.43
N ALA A 307 -34.56 -27.05 0.96
CA ALA A 307 -35.51 -25.95 0.82
C ALA A 307 -35.80 -25.24 2.15
N PRO A 308 -36.05 -25.90 3.30
CA PRO A 308 -36.25 -25.18 4.55
C PRO A 308 -34.99 -24.44 5.03
N LEU A 309 -33.79 -24.94 4.74
CA LEU A 309 -32.53 -24.23 5.07
C LEU A 309 -32.30 -23.01 4.17
N LEU A 310 -32.60 -23.10 2.88
CA LEU A 310 -32.53 -21.97 1.96
C LEU A 310 -33.62 -20.94 2.26
N ILE A 311 -34.84 -21.38 2.60
CA ILE A 311 -35.91 -20.48 3.03
C ILE A 311 -35.53 -19.85 4.37
N ALA A 312 -35.00 -20.60 5.34
CA ALA A 312 -34.53 -20.04 6.60
C ALA A 312 -33.36 -19.07 6.40
N GLY A 313 -32.42 -19.37 5.50
CA GLY A 313 -31.30 -18.50 5.13
C GLY A 313 -31.74 -17.25 4.37
N LEU A 314 -32.75 -17.36 3.50
CA LEU A 314 -33.33 -16.24 2.77
C LEU A 314 -34.24 -15.41 3.66
N VAL A 315 -34.98 -16.02 4.59
CA VAL A 315 -35.72 -15.31 5.64
C VAL A 315 -34.77 -14.65 6.61
N MET A 316 -33.67 -15.29 7.05
CA MET A 316 -32.61 -14.66 7.84
C MET A 316 -31.93 -13.54 7.07
N GLY A 317 -31.64 -13.70 5.78
CA GLY A 317 -31.05 -12.66 4.94
C GLY A 317 -32.00 -11.50 4.69
N LEU A 318 -33.28 -11.77 4.47
CA LEU A 318 -34.33 -10.75 4.36
C LEU A 318 -34.61 -10.08 5.71
N LEU A 319 -34.54 -10.81 6.83
CA LEU A 319 -34.63 -10.24 8.17
C LEU A 319 -33.37 -9.44 8.50
N TRP A 320 -32.19 -9.82 8.04
CA TRP A 320 -30.96 -9.04 8.17
C TRP A 320 -31.00 -7.78 7.28
N LEU A 321 -31.64 -7.86 6.12
CA LEU A 321 -31.97 -6.71 5.27
C LEU A 321 -33.11 -5.84 5.83
N ARG A 322 -33.98 -6.38 6.71
CA ARG A 322 -35.22 -5.73 7.16
C ARG A 322 -35.24 -5.36 8.65
N GLY A 323 -34.32 -5.87 9.47
CA GLY A 323 -34.37 -5.79 10.91
C GLY A 323 -33.00 -5.74 11.57
N GLU A 324 -32.66 -4.54 12.03
CA GLU A 324 -31.97 -4.23 13.29
C GLU A 324 -30.48 -4.64 13.43
N GLY A 325 -29.54 -3.78 13.83
CA GLY A 325 -29.68 -2.44 14.38
C GLY A 325 -28.36 -1.67 14.28
N ARG A 326 -28.32 -0.70 13.37
CA ARG A 326 -27.86 0.61 13.80
C ARG A 326 -29.12 1.31 14.26
N GLU A 327 -29.12 1.80 15.49
CA GLU A 327 -30.07 2.80 15.94
C GLU A 327 -30.27 3.83 14.81
N PRO A 328 -31.46 4.44 14.67
CA PRO A 328 -31.60 5.64 13.87
C PRO A 328 -30.77 6.72 14.57
N GLU A 329 -29.46 6.69 14.38
CA GLU A 329 -28.56 7.79 14.65
C GLU A 329 -29.17 8.91 13.82
N ASN A 330 -29.88 9.79 14.54
CA ASN A 330 -30.74 10.82 14.01
C ASN A 330 -30.10 11.38 12.75
N ARG A 331 -30.86 11.47 11.65
CA ARG A 331 -30.49 12.29 10.48
C ARG A 331 -30.48 13.77 10.91
N LEU A 332 -29.61 14.10 11.86
CA LEU A 332 -29.24 15.45 12.21
C LEU A 332 -28.74 16.05 10.91
N THR A 333 -29.37 17.14 10.52
CA THR A 333 -28.87 17.97 9.43
C THR A 333 -27.44 18.42 9.77
N CYS A 334 -26.63 18.75 8.76
CA CYS A 334 -25.28 19.24 9.02
C CYS A 334 -25.26 20.44 9.97
N ALA A 335 -26.27 21.33 9.88
CA ALA A 335 -26.46 22.42 10.82
C ALA A 335 -26.65 21.94 12.28
N ALA A 336 -27.46 20.90 12.50
CA ALA A 336 -27.68 20.35 13.83
C ALA A 336 -26.41 19.67 14.40
N ARG A 337 -25.59 19.05 13.54
CA ARG A 337 -24.30 18.48 13.95
C ARG A 337 -23.30 19.56 14.38
N PHE A 338 -23.19 20.65 13.63
CA PHE A 338 -22.36 21.79 14.04
C PHE A 338 -22.88 22.44 15.32
N ALA A 339 -24.20 22.57 15.48
CA ALA A 339 -24.79 23.09 16.71
C ALA A 339 -24.47 22.20 17.93
N ALA A 340 -24.55 20.87 17.76
CA ALA A 340 -24.18 19.92 18.81
C ALA A 340 -22.69 20.00 19.17
N ALA A 341 -21.81 20.08 18.17
CA ALA A 341 -20.36 20.26 18.39
C ALA A 341 -20.07 21.59 19.11
N ALA A 342 -20.71 22.69 18.71
CA ALA A 342 -20.56 24.00 19.33
C ALA A 342 -21.07 24.01 20.79
N GLN A 343 -22.21 23.37 21.07
CA GLN A 343 -22.75 23.21 22.43
C GLN A 343 -21.81 22.38 23.32
N GLY A 344 -21.17 21.35 22.77
CA GLY A 344 -20.11 20.59 23.45
C GLY A 344 -18.75 21.30 23.47
N HIS A 345 -18.70 22.59 23.12
CA HIS A 345 -17.47 23.39 23.03
C HIS A 345 -16.37 22.74 22.16
N TRP A 346 -16.75 21.94 21.17
CA TRP A 346 -15.86 21.20 20.27
C TRP A 346 -14.94 20.20 20.98
N LYS A 347 -15.29 19.80 22.20
CA LYS A 347 -14.57 18.81 22.99
C LYS A 347 -15.21 17.45 22.91
N GLY A 348 -14.44 16.41 23.19
CA GLY A 348 -14.98 15.06 23.35
C GLY A 348 -15.45 14.40 22.03
N LEU A 349 -15.05 14.96 20.88
CA LEU A 349 -15.46 14.48 19.56
C LEU A 349 -14.60 13.29 19.11
N SER A 350 -15.23 12.22 18.64
CA SER A 350 -14.49 11.10 18.05
C SER A 350 -13.91 11.46 16.68
N ILE A 351 -12.89 10.72 16.24
CA ILE A 351 -12.36 10.83 14.86
C ILE A 351 -13.49 10.67 13.83
N GLY A 352 -14.39 9.71 14.03
CA GLY A 352 -15.56 9.50 13.17
C GLY A 352 -16.52 10.69 13.14
N GLN A 353 -16.76 11.34 14.29
CA GLN A 353 -17.56 12.56 14.37
C GLN A 353 -16.88 13.72 13.64
N VAL A 354 -15.56 13.87 13.77
CA VAL A 354 -14.79 14.91 13.06
C VAL A 354 -14.81 14.69 11.55
N GLU A 355 -14.64 13.45 11.07
CA GLU A 355 -14.81 13.12 9.65
C GLU A 355 -16.23 13.45 9.13
N GLN A 356 -17.26 13.18 9.93
CA GLN A 356 -18.64 13.54 9.60
C GLN A 356 -18.84 15.06 9.53
N LEU A 357 -18.31 15.81 10.50
CA LEU A 357 -18.35 17.28 10.51
C LEU A 357 -17.58 17.86 9.32
N ASN A 358 -16.43 17.29 8.97
CA ASN A 358 -15.66 17.72 7.81
C ASN A 358 -16.44 17.48 6.50
N ARG A 359 -17.08 16.31 6.33
CA ARG A 359 -17.99 16.07 5.20
C ARG A 359 -19.13 17.08 5.15
N CYS A 360 -19.75 17.35 6.30
CA CYS A 360 -20.80 18.35 6.41
C CYS A 360 -20.32 19.76 6.01
N ALA A 361 -19.07 20.12 6.28
CA ALA A 361 -18.53 21.42 5.91
C ALA A 361 -18.45 21.63 4.39
N HIS A 362 -18.34 20.57 3.59
CA HIS A 362 -18.39 20.66 2.12
C HIS A 362 -19.79 20.95 1.57
N GLU A 363 -20.84 20.58 2.31
CA GLU A 363 -22.24 20.85 1.99
C GLU A 363 -22.67 22.21 2.52
N ALA A 364 -22.41 22.47 3.80
CA ALA A 364 -22.74 23.70 4.50
C ALA A 364 -21.61 24.02 5.51
N PRO A 365 -20.73 24.98 5.23
CA PRO A 365 -19.60 25.29 6.11
C PRO A 365 -20.08 25.79 7.48
N PRO A 366 -19.26 25.62 8.56
CA PRO A 366 -19.64 26.08 9.89
C PRO A 366 -20.01 27.58 9.89
N PRO A 367 -21.07 27.97 10.63
CA PRO A 367 -21.66 29.30 10.53
C PRO A 367 -20.72 30.39 11.05
N THR A 368 -19.97 30.11 12.12
CA THR A 368 -19.03 31.08 12.72
C THR A 368 -17.59 30.80 12.31
N CYS A 369 -16.75 31.84 12.31
CA CYS A 369 -15.33 31.70 12.01
C CYS A 369 -14.55 30.95 13.09
N GLU A 370 -14.98 31.09 14.34
CA GLU A 370 -14.41 30.34 15.46
C GLU A 370 -14.63 28.83 15.27
N ASP A 371 -15.84 28.42 14.92
CA ASP A 371 -16.18 27.02 14.63
C ASP A 371 -15.34 26.44 13.49
N ARG A 372 -15.10 27.23 12.43
CA ARG A 372 -14.20 26.82 11.33
C ARG A 372 -12.78 26.61 11.84
N GLY A 373 -12.26 27.53 12.65
CA GLY A 373 -10.94 27.40 13.25
C GLY A 373 -10.79 26.15 14.12
N ARG A 374 -11.83 25.82 14.89
CA ARG A 374 -11.90 24.61 15.72
C ARG A 374 -11.96 23.33 14.87
N LEU A 375 -12.81 23.27 13.85
CA LEU A 375 -12.87 22.14 12.92
C LEU A 375 -11.53 21.89 12.23
N LYS A 376 -10.86 22.94 11.73
CA LYS A 376 -9.52 22.83 11.13
C LYS A 376 -8.48 22.28 12.11
N ARG A 377 -8.55 22.67 13.38
CA ARG A 377 -7.65 22.14 14.41
C ARG A 377 -7.90 20.64 14.62
N LEU A 378 -9.16 20.23 14.75
CA LEU A 378 -9.53 18.83 14.94
C LEU A 378 -9.16 17.97 13.73
N ASN A 379 -9.37 18.46 12.50
CA ASN A 379 -8.93 17.77 11.28
C ASN A 379 -7.42 17.53 11.26
N ARG A 380 -6.63 18.54 11.65
CA ARG A 380 -5.16 18.42 11.72
C ARG A 380 -4.73 17.42 12.80
N LEU A 381 -5.35 17.46 13.98
CA LEU A 381 -5.11 16.46 15.03
C LEU A 381 -5.41 15.04 14.53
N ALA A 382 -6.59 14.84 13.91
CA ALA A 382 -6.98 13.57 13.32
C ALA A 382 -5.95 13.10 12.28
N ALA A 383 -5.51 13.98 11.38
CA ALA A 383 -4.57 13.65 10.31
C ALA A 383 -3.20 13.18 10.85
N VAL A 384 -2.69 13.82 11.90
CA VAL A 384 -1.40 13.45 12.52
C VAL A 384 -1.49 12.11 13.25
N LEU A 385 -2.59 11.86 13.95
CA LEU A 385 -2.86 10.59 14.62
C LEU A 385 -3.02 9.43 13.64
N ILE A 386 -3.70 9.69 12.53
CA ILE A 386 -3.96 8.70 11.47
C ILE A 386 -2.68 8.40 10.68
N GLY A 387 -1.66 9.25 10.75
CA GLY A 387 -0.38 9.00 10.09
C GLY A 387 -0.45 8.96 8.56
N SER A 388 -1.49 9.56 7.96
CA SER A 388 -1.58 9.74 6.51
C SER A 388 -0.41 10.59 6.04
N GLN A 389 0.70 9.96 5.66
CA GLN A 389 1.82 10.67 5.07
C GLN A 389 1.39 11.30 3.75
N ASP A 390 0.54 10.64 2.95
CA ASP A 390 0.23 11.09 1.57
C ASP A 390 -1.25 11.00 1.14
N GLY A 391 -2.19 11.52 1.94
CA GLY A 391 -3.55 11.81 1.44
C GLY A 391 -4.42 10.60 1.05
N GLY A 392 -3.96 9.36 1.28
CA GLY A 392 -4.77 8.16 1.14
C GLY A 392 -5.83 8.06 2.25
N PRO A 393 -7.13 7.84 1.93
CA PRO A 393 -8.19 7.68 2.92
C PRO A 393 -8.27 6.28 3.56
N ALA A 394 -7.28 5.41 3.33
CA ALA A 394 -7.33 4.00 3.73
C ALA A 394 -6.16 3.65 4.66
N ASP A 395 -6.43 3.54 5.96
CA ASP A 395 -6.19 2.28 6.71
C ASP A 395 -6.53 2.39 8.20
N VAL A 396 -6.66 3.60 8.75
CA VAL A 396 -6.89 3.75 10.20
C VAL A 396 -8.32 3.38 10.62
N GLY A 397 -9.29 3.52 9.71
CA GLY A 397 -10.65 3.04 9.93
C GLY A 397 -10.77 1.52 10.08
N TYR A 398 -9.72 0.76 9.72
CA TYR A 398 -9.67 -0.69 9.95
C TYR A 398 -9.17 -1.05 11.34
N PHE A 399 -8.29 -0.23 11.92
CA PHE A 399 -7.62 -0.54 13.19
C PHE A 399 -8.31 0.08 14.41
N PHE A 400 -8.90 1.27 14.26
CA PHE A 400 -9.67 1.91 15.31
C PHE A 400 -11.15 1.84 14.95
N GLY A 401 -12.01 1.48 15.91
CA GLY A 401 -13.38 1.94 15.81
C GLY A 401 -13.32 3.47 15.72
N LYS A 402 -13.84 4.06 14.63
CA LYS A 402 -13.76 5.52 14.40
C LYS A 402 -14.32 6.34 15.57
N ASP A 403 -15.12 5.71 16.42
CA ASP A 403 -15.78 6.30 17.58
C ASP A 403 -15.07 6.07 18.92
N GLU A 404 -13.93 5.36 18.92
CA GLU A 404 -13.20 4.99 20.13
C GLU A 404 -12.10 5.99 20.51
N VAL A 405 -11.53 6.72 19.54
CA VAL A 405 -10.51 7.75 19.79
C VAL A 405 -11.17 9.13 19.76
N VAL A 406 -10.93 9.89 20.83
CA VAL A 406 -11.52 11.20 21.10
C VAL A 406 -10.48 12.29 20.98
N LEU A 407 -10.84 13.39 20.31
CA LEU A 407 -10.01 14.58 20.14
C LEU A 407 -10.49 15.70 21.04
N ASP A 408 -9.54 16.48 21.55
CA ASP A 408 -9.75 17.56 22.53
C ASP A 408 -10.68 17.13 23.69
N PRO A 409 -10.32 16.06 24.44
CA PRO A 409 -11.05 15.65 25.64
C PRO A 409 -11.15 16.76 26.70
N GLU A 410 -12.13 16.61 27.59
CA GLU A 410 -12.42 17.62 28.63
C GLU A 410 -11.28 17.83 29.64
N ASP A 411 -10.42 16.82 29.81
CA ASP A 411 -9.30 16.80 30.75
C ASP A 411 -8.08 17.63 30.28
N GLY A 412 -8.19 18.32 29.14
CA GLY A 412 -7.13 19.17 28.61
C GLY A 412 -6.05 18.42 27.83
N GLN A 413 -6.26 17.13 27.54
CA GLN A 413 -5.44 16.41 26.56
C GLN A 413 -5.90 16.76 25.14
N TRP A 414 -5.08 16.46 24.13
CA TRP A 414 -5.47 16.60 22.72
C TRP A 414 -6.09 15.32 22.16
N VAL A 415 -5.78 14.17 22.74
CA VAL A 415 -6.36 12.88 22.35
C VAL A 415 -6.50 11.96 23.57
N ALA A 416 -7.57 11.16 23.58
CA ALA A 416 -7.81 10.09 24.54
C ALA A 416 -8.60 8.95 23.88
N THR A 417 -8.79 7.83 24.57
CA THR A 417 -9.71 6.75 24.13
C THR A 417 -10.96 6.66 25.01
N ARG A 418 -12.10 6.33 24.41
CA ARG A 418 -13.35 5.98 25.11
C ARG A 418 -13.26 4.56 25.68
N GLY A 419 -13.95 4.33 26.78
CA GLY A 419 -14.09 2.99 27.37
C GLY A 419 -12.90 2.56 28.23
N GLU A 420 -12.67 1.24 28.26
CA GLU A 420 -11.70 0.64 29.17
C GLU A 420 -10.26 1.08 28.86
N PRO A 421 -9.45 1.38 29.89
CA PRO A 421 -8.08 1.89 29.72
C PRO A 421 -7.14 0.95 28.98
N CYS A 422 -7.46 -0.34 28.97
CA CYS A 422 -6.66 -1.40 28.38
C CYS A 422 -7.40 -2.13 27.25
N GLY A 423 -8.45 -1.50 26.69
CA GLY A 423 -9.17 -2.01 25.53
C GLY A 423 -8.34 -1.93 24.24
N ARG A 424 -8.81 -2.59 23.18
CA ARG A 424 -8.14 -2.65 21.87
C ARG A 424 -7.77 -1.26 21.32
N ALA A 425 -8.70 -0.30 21.38
CA ALA A 425 -8.47 1.05 20.87
C ALA A 425 -7.30 1.78 21.55
N ALA A 426 -7.18 1.60 22.87
CA ALA A 426 -6.10 2.19 23.65
C ALA A 426 -4.75 1.62 23.22
N TRP A 427 -4.67 0.30 23.06
CA TRP A 427 -3.48 -0.38 22.57
C TRP A 427 -3.06 0.07 21.18
N GLU A 428 -3.99 0.18 20.24
CA GLU A 428 -3.69 0.67 18.89
C GLU A 428 -3.21 2.13 18.92
N LEU A 429 -3.78 2.96 19.80
CA LEU A 429 -3.34 4.34 19.98
C LEU A 429 -1.89 4.36 20.46
N TYR A 430 -1.54 3.52 21.44
CA TYR A 430 -0.18 3.41 21.96
C TYR A 430 0.80 2.96 20.87
N ARG A 431 0.42 1.93 20.10
CA ARG A 431 1.23 1.31 19.04
C ARG A 431 1.56 2.26 17.88
N THR A 432 0.59 3.02 17.41
CA THR A 432 0.79 3.90 16.25
C THR A 432 1.81 5.02 16.50
N GLY A 433 2.06 5.39 17.75
CA GLY A 433 3.03 6.43 18.13
C GLY A 433 2.73 7.83 17.59
N GLY A 434 1.65 8.02 16.82
CA GLY A 434 1.30 9.29 16.19
C GLY A 434 1.09 10.42 17.19
N TRP A 435 0.67 10.10 18.41
CA TRP A 435 0.49 11.03 19.52
C TRP A 435 1.80 11.67 20.01
N LEU A 436 2.96 11.04 19.80
CA LEU A 436 4.27 11.65 20.10
C LEU A 436 4.55 12.87 19.20
N ARG A 437 3.93 12.94 18.02
CA ARG A 437 4.07 14.03 17.07
C ARG A 437 3.09 15.18 17.30
N LEU A 438 2.30 15.13 18.37
CA LEU A 438 1.36 16.20 18.70
C LEU A 438 2.04 17.43 19.31
N GLY A 439 3.28 17.31 19.80
CA GLY A 439 3.93 18.41 20.50
C GLY A 439 3.27 18.72 21.85
N HIS A 440 2.45 17.81 22.38
CA HIS A 440 1.65 18.02 23.59
C HIS A 440 2.06 17.05 24.70
N GLY A 441 3.02 17.48 25.53
CA GLY A 441 3.58 16.71 26.65
C GLY A 441 2.54 16.07 27.58
N PRO A 442 1.51 16.80 28.05
CA PRO A 442 0.49 16.23 28.94
C PRO A 442 -0.28 15.05 28.32
N THR A 443 -0.51 15.08 27.00
CA THR A 443 -1.16 13.97 26.29
C THR A 443 -0.24 12.77 26.15
N ALA A 444 1.03 13.02 25.80
CA ALA A 444 2.04 11.96 25.76
C ALA A 444 2.17 11.28 27.12
N GLU A 445 2.26 12.06 28.19
CA GLU A 445 2.39 11.54 29.56
C GLU A 445 1.17 10.71 29.97
N ALA A 446 -0.04 11.20 29.72
CA ALA A 446 -1.27 10.49 30.04
C ALA A 446 -1.36 9.13 29.32
N ILE A 447 -1.01 9.11 28.02
CA ILE A 447 -0.97 7.88 27.22
C ILE A 447 0.05 6.89 27.77
N VAL A 448 1.27 7.33 28.05
CA VAL A 448 2.36 6.48 28.58
C VAL A 448 2.00 5.89 29.94
N ARG A 449 1.47 6.72 30.86
CA ARG A 449 1.04 6.26 32.18
C ARG A 449 -0.05 5.19 32.07
N ARG A 450 -1.01 5.38 31.17
CA ARG A 450 -2.11 4.44 30.96
C ARG A 450 -1.61 3.12 30.35
N GLY A 451 -0.69 3.19 29.38
CA GLY A 451 0.00 2.02 28.84
C GLY A 451 0.76 1.21 29.89
N ALA A 452 1.46 1.89 30.81
CA ALA A 452 2.17 1.26 31.92
C ALA A 452 1.24 0.47 32.85
N VAL A 453 0.15 1.10 33.30
CA VAL A 453 -0.86 0.45 34.14
C VAL A 453 -1.43 -0.80 33.46
N CYS A 454 -1.68 -0.73 32.14
CA CYS A 454 -2.19 -1.87 31.39
C CYS A 454 -1.21 -3.04 31.31
N THR A 455 0.09 -2.77 31.17
CA THR A 455 1.10 -3.85 31.19
C THR A 455 1.22 -4.53 32.54
N GLU A 456 1.11 -3.80 33.66
CA GLU A 456 1.17 -4.38 34.99
C GLU A 456 -0.06 -5.25 35.30
N MET A 457 -1.25 -4.78 34.90
CA MET A 457 -2.49 -5.56 35.00
C MET A 457 -2.40 -6.86 34.20
N ALA A 458 -1.84 -6.82 32.99
CA ALA A 458 -1.64 -8.02 32.17
C ALA A 458 -0.67 -9.04 32.80
N GLY A 459 0.40 -8.56 33.46
CA GLY A 459 1.39 -9.43 34.11
C GLY A 459 0.90 -10.13 35.38
N SER A 460 -0.03 -9.53 36.12
CA SER A 460 -0.56 -10.04 37.40
C SER A 460 -1.70 -11.05 37.25
N GLY A 461 -2.36 -11.11 36.09
CA GLY A 461 -3.55 -11.92 35.82
C GLY A 461 -3.34 -13.39 35.43
N ARG A 462 -2.16 -13.98 35.62
CA ARG A 462 -1.84 -15.37 35.14
C ARG A 462 -2.61 -16.50 35.86
N GLY A 463 -3.57 -16.18 36.74
CA GLY A 463 -4.42 -17.14 37.44
C GLY A 463 -5.82 -17.26 36.83
N GLY A 464 -6.04 -18.31 36.03
CA GLY A 464 -7.31 -19.03 35.81
C GLY A 464 -8.52 -18.33 35.16
N ASN A 465 -8.81 -17.06 35.46
CA ASN A 465 -10.07 -16.39 35.08
C ASN A 465 -9.85 -14.99 34.48
N ALA A 466 -8.76 -14.78 33.74
CA ALA A 466 -8.52 -13.49 33.09
C ALA A 466 -9.55 -13.24 31.97
N SER A 467 -10.13 -12.04 31.94
CA SER A 467 -11.04 -11.59 30.87
C SER A 467 -10.33 -11.73 29.51
N PRO A 468 -11.03 -12.07 28.40
CA PRO A 468 -10.41 -12.23 27.07
C PRO A 468 -9.64 -11.00 26.59
N THR A 469 -9.85 -9.81 27.17
CA THR A 469 -9.08 -8.60 26.89
C THR A 469 -7.65 -8.62 27.47
N HIS A 470 -7.36 -9.48 28.46
CA HIS A 470 -6.05 -9.51 29.14
C HIS A 470 -5.00 -10.35 28.40
N GLY A 471 -5.41 -11.40 27.67
CA GLY A 471 -4.49 -12.21 26.85
C GLY A 471 -3.82 -11.38 25.76
N VAL A 472 -4.62 -10.50 25.17
CA VAL A 472 -4.25 -9.55 24.12
C VAL A 472 -3.13 -8.58 24.55
N ALA A 473 -3.21 -8.02 25.76
CA ALA A 473 -2.18 -7.12 26.28
C ALA A 473 -0.83 -7.83 26.51
N SER A 474 -0.86 -9.10 26.96
CA SER A 474 0.35 -9.86 27.28
C SER A 474 1.10 -10.39 26.05
N GLU A 475 0.38 -10.78 24.99
CA GLU A 475 0.98 -11.23 23.72
C GLU A 475 1.61 -10.07 22.96
N TRP A 476 1.12 -8.84 23.13
CA TRP A 476 1.56 -7.68 22.36
C TRP A 476 2.70 -6.88 23.03
N ALA A 477 2.73 -6.80 24.37
CA ALA A 477 3.77 -6.07 25.09
C ALA A 477 5.17 -6.71 25.01
N ALA A 478 5.27 -8.02 24.72
CA ALA A 478 6.54 -8.72 24.66
C ALA A 478 7.37 -8.38 23.40
N ASP A 479 6.70 -8.10 22.28
CA ASP A 479 7.35 -7.98 20.97
C ASP A 479 7.35 -6.55 20.40
N ASP A 480 6.53 -5.64 20.90
CA ASP A 480 6.46 -4.27 20.38
C ASP A 480 7.59 -3.37 20.90
N TRP A 481 8.40 -2.84 19.98
CA TRP A 481 9.53 -1.95 20.30
C TRP A 481 9.08 -0.61 20.90
N VAL A 482 7.87 -0.12 20.55
CA VAL A 482 7.34 1.14 21.09
C VAL A 482 7.19 0.99 22.60
N PHE A 483 6.63 -0.13 23.06
CA PHE A 483 6.50 -0.40 24.50
C PHE A 483 7.86 -0.57 25.20
N LYS A 484 8.83 -1.20 24.55
CA LYS A 484 10.20 -1.29 25.07
C LYS A 484 10.87 0.08 25.20
N LEU A 485 10.56 1.02 24.31
CA LEU A 485 11.02 2.39 24.38
C LEU A 485 10.29 3.16 25.51
N LEU A 486 8.96 3.12 25.52
CA LEU A 486 8.14 3.83 26.49
C LEU A 486 8.38 3.35 27.92
N SER A 487 8.61 2.06 28.13
CA SER A 487 8.98 1.48 29.44
C SER A 487 10.32 1.99 30.00
N ARG A 488 11.12 2.67 29.19
CA ARG A 488 12.37 3.32 29.61
C ARG A 488 12.23 4.83 29.84
N THR A 489 11.01 5.36 29.74
CA THR A 489 10.74 6.79 29.99
C THR A 489 10.46 7.06 31.46
N ASP A 490 10.70 8.29 31.90
CA ASP A 490 10.39 8.74 33.25
C ASP A 490 8.88 8.74 33.55
N ALA A 491 8.04 9.09 32.58
CA ALA A 491 6.59 9.00 32.72
C ALA A 491 6.11 7.56 33.02
N TRP A 492 6.70 6.55 32.37
CA TRP A 492 6.40 5.15 32.64
C TRP A 492 6.87 4.74 34.03
N GLN A 493 8.08 5.16 34.42
CA GLN A 493 8.63 4.86 35.74
C GLN A 493 7.77 5.42 36.88
N VAL A 494 7.27 6.65 36.72
CA VAL A 494 6.34 7.26 37.68
C VAL A 494 5.03 6.48 37.76
N ALA A 495 4.53 5.97 36.62
CA ALA A 495 3.29 5.21 36.58
C ALA A 495 3.38 3.86 37.31
N THR A 496 4.50 3.15 37.16
CA THR A 496 4.73 1.83 37.77
C THR A 496 5.18 1.90 39.24
N HIS A 497 5.52 3.10 39.74
CA HIS A 497 5.97 3.31 41.12
C HIS A 497 5.13 4.40 41.81
N PRO A 498 3.84 4.15 42.04
CA PRO A 498 2.94 5.15 42.62
C PRO A 498 3.33 5.57 44.05
N ASN A 499 4.11 4.75 44.75
CA ASN A 499 4.59 5.02 46.11
C ASN A 499 5.87 5.87 46.16
N GLY A 500 6.36 6.37 45.02
CA GLY A 500 7.56 7.20 44.92
C GLY A 500 8.75 6.48 44.30
N LEU A 501 9.79 7.27 43.98
CA LEU A 501 10.99 6.84 43.26
C LEU A 501 12.22 6.68 44.16
N GLU A 502 12.05 6.68 45.48
CA GLU A 502 13.17 6.55 46.42
C GLU A 502 13.92 5.23 46.22
N GLY A 503 15.24 5.33 46.02
CA GLY A 503 16.11 4.18 45.79
C GLY A 503 16.06 3.58 44.39
N ILE A 504 15.25 4.14 43.47
CA ILE A 504 15.17 3.68 42.09
C ILE A 504 16.07 4.54 41.21
N ALA A 505 16.89 3.90 40.36
CA ALA A 505 17.70 4.64 39.40
C ALA A 505 16.80 5.45 38.44
N PRO A 506 17.17 6.69 38.09
CA PRO A 506 16.35 7.52 37.21
C PRO A 506 16.19 6.87 35.84
N ALA A 507 15.00 7.02 35.23
CA ALA A 507 14.75 6.54 33.87
C ALA A 507 15.76 7.13 32.87
N PRO A 508 16.29 6.31 31.96
CA PRO A 508 17.33 6.74 31.02
C PRO A 508 16.81 7.69 29.93
N ILE A 509 15.49 7.76 29.71
CA ILE A 509 14.88 8.58 28.67
C ILE A 509 13.86 9.52 29.31
N LYS A 510 13.90 10.80 28.92
CA LYS A 510 12.87 11.79 29.26
C LYS A 510 11.76 11.74 28.22
N LEU A 511 10.51 11.55 28.62
CA LEU A 511 9.40 11.47 27.66
C LEU A 511 9.33 12.72 26.76
N ASP A 512 9.56 13.91 27.32
CA ASP A 512 9.57 15.16 26.57
C ASP A 512 10.61 15.20 25.44
N SER A 513 11.69 14.41 25.54
CA SER A 513 12.69 14.29 24.46
C SER A 513 12.19 13.49 23.25
N LEU A 514 11.12 12.72 23.42
CA LEU A 514 10.46 11.94 22.36
C LEU A 514 9.28 12.70 21.73
N VAL A 515 8.77 13.73 22.40
CA VAL A 515 7.65 14.53 21.92
C VAL A 515 8.15 15.54 20.89
N SER A 516 7.51 15.53 19.72
CA SER A 516 7.80 16.45 18.61
C SER A 516 6.50 17.03 18.07
N THR A 517 6.54 18.14 17.35
CA THR A 517 5.36 18.73 16.71
C THR A 517 5.40 18.46 15.21
N ASP A 518 4.41 17.73 14.69
CA ASP A 518 4.26 17.50 13.26
C ASP A 518 4.01 18.85 12.54
N PRO A 519 4.73 19.17 11.45
CA PRO A 519 4.52 20.39 10.68
C PRO A 519 3.06 20.61 10.27
N LYS A 520 2.31 19.53 10.04
CA LYS A 520 0.87 19.57 9.67
C LYS A 520 0.00 20.24 10.74
N LEU A 521 0.44 20.30 11.99
CA LEU A 521 -0.29 21.00 13.07
C LEU A 521 -0.11 22.51 12.99
N THR A 522 1.03 22.95 12.47
CA THR A 522 1.38 24.38 12.35
C THR A 522 1.08 24.96 10.98
N GLU A 523 1.08 24.15 9.94
CA GLU A 523 0.82 24.60 8.57
C GLU A 523 -0.59 25.18 8.42
N ALA A 524 -0.65 26.36 7.78
CA ALA A 524 -1.89 26.98 7.36
C ALA A 524 -2.42 26.23 6.13
N ARG A 525 -3.09 25.11 6.36
CA ARG A 525 -3.78 24.39 5.29
C ARG A 525 -5.11 25.06 5.00
N VAL A 526 -5.34 25.42 3.74
CA VAL A 526 -6.66 25.81 3.24
C VAL A 526 -7.45 24.54 3.02
N GLU A 527 -8.51 24.33 3.80
CA GLU A 527 -9.43 23.23 3.58
C GLU A 527 -10.23 23.49 2.31
N SER A 528 -10.48 22.45 1.53
CA SER A 528 -11.14 22.59 0.22
C SER A 528 -12.59 23.09 0.29
N TRP A 529 -13.23 23.02 1.47
CA TRP A 529 -14.54 23.62 1.70
C TRP A 529 -14.50 25.13 2.00
N GLU A 530 -13.32 25.72 2.26
CA GLU A 530 -13.22 27.15 2.60
C GLU A 530 -13.59 28.08 1.46
N GLY A 531 -13.31 27.69 0.20
CA GLY A 531 -13.68 28.50 -0.96
C GLY A 531 -15.20 28.68 -1.12
N LYS A 532 -16.01 27.84 -0.47
CA LYS A 532 -17.47 27.96 -0.44
C LYS A 532 -17.99 28.74 0.77
N ALA A 533 -17.15 28.99 1.75
CA ALA A 533 -17.56 29.63 2.99
C ALA A 533 -17.54 31.16 2.85
N PRO A 534 -18.55 31.88 3.37
CA PRO A 534 -18.53 33.34 3.34
C PRO A 534 -17.30 33.85 4.09
N ALA A 535 -16.68 34.92 3.59
CA ALA A 535 -15.45 35.46 4.16
C ALA A 535 -15.58 35.71 5.66
N CYS A 536 -14.56 35.32 6.41
CA CYS A 536 -14.47 35.64 7.83
C CYS A 536 -14.15 37.11 7.98
N VAL A 537 -15.19 37.94 8.11
CA VAL A 537 -15.00 39.32 8.55
C VAL A 537 -14.50 39.24 9.99
N ALA A 538 -13.25 39.66 10.22
CA ALA A 538 -12.75 39.83 11.57
C ALA A 538 -13.78 40.71 12.30
N ALA A 539 -14.43 40.17 13.32
CA ALA A 539 -15.34 40.96 14.13
C ALA A 539 -14.51 42.11 14.69
N GLY A 540 -14.74 43.32 14.15
CA GLY A 540 -14.07 44.52 14.61
C GLY A 540 -14.43 44.70 16.08
N GLY A 541 -13.45 44.47 16.94
CA GLY A 541 -13.50 44.80 18.37
C GLY A 541 -13.44 46.31 18.57
#